data_AF-A0A7X6TX73-F1
#
_entry.id   AF-A0A7X6TX73-F1
#
_cell.length_a   1.000
_cell.length_b   1.000
_cell.length_c   1.000
_cell.angle_alpha   90.00
_cell.angle_beta   90.00
_cell.angle_gamma   90.00
#
_symmetry.space_group_name_H-M   'P 1'
#
loop_
_entity.id
_entity.type
_entity.pdbx_description
1 polymer ?
#
loop_
_entity_poly.entity_id
_entity_poly.type
_entity_poly.pdbx_seq_one_letter_code
_entity_poly.pdbx_strand_id
1 'polypeptide(L)'
;MATLFDYLQWRGDLEFSQDGLNEVDSLIFSNLAYLRLDGIVSTEITDSPIPLAQIAEHFSKTDPTHPDSSNYYYPEKINKLLRETANTKRFKEVHLLAYMNRLDYKCSNQFSAVVFTLGNDHSYIAFRGTDNSIAGWKENFLMSFTEEVLAQKQAVSYVNHIANQLDGTFYLGGHSKGGNLAVYAGANVKPEVQDRILKIFSNDGPGFLASVVESEGYKKISHKVKSIIPKS
;
A
#
# COMPACT_ATOMS: atom_id res chain seq x y z
N MET A 1 -4.99 19.87 -16.02
CA MET A 1 -4.14 18.81 -15.45
C MET A 1 -5.08 17.74 -14.95
N ALA A 2 -4.95 16.49 -15.40
CA ALA A 2 -5.85 15.42 -14.97
C ALA A 2 -5.57 15.05 -13.51
N THR A 3 -6.62 14.69 -12.77
CA THR A 3 -6.60 14.31 -11.36
C THR A 3 -7.02 12.85 -11.17
N LEU A 4 -6.83 12.31 -9.96
CA LEU A 4 -7.37 10.98 -9.60
C LEU A 4 -8.90 10.91 -9.78
N PHE A 5 -9.61 12.02 -9.55
CA PHE A 5 -11.05 12.09 -9.70
C PHE A 5 -11.48 12.05 -11.17
N ASP A 6 -10.74 12.73 -12.06
CA ASP A 6 -10.98 12.63 -13.51
C ASP A 6 -10.77 11.20 -14.01
N TYR A 7 -9.77 10.50 -13.47
CA TYR A 7 -9.53 9.09 -13.77
C TYR A 7 -10.69 8.19 -13.30
N LEU A 8 -11.19 8.39 -12.07
CA LEU A 8 -12.33 7.61 -11.56
C LEU A 8 -13.60 7.84 -12.40
N GLN A 9 -13.84 9.07 -12.88
CA GLN A 9 -14.95 9.37 -13.78
C GLN A 9 -14.80 8.71 -15.16
N TRP A 10 -13.57 8.59 -15.66
CA TRP A 10 -13.32 8.07 -17.00
C TRP A 10 -13.13 6.54 -17.07
N ARG A 11 -12.43 5.93 -16.11
CA ARG A 11 -12.05 4.50 -16.09
C ARG A 11 -12.69 3.71 -14.96
N GLY A 12 -13.43 4.36 -14.06
CA GLY A 12 -14.19 3.68 -13.01
C GLY A 12 -15.32 2.79 -13.54
N ASP A 13 -15.63 2.86 -14.83
CA ASP A 13 -16.64 2.08 -15.54
C ASP A 13 -16.19 0.64 -15.91
N LEU A 14 -14.90 0.33 -15.83
CA LEU A 14 -14.33 -0.98 -16.21
C LEU A 14 -13.83 -1.79 -15.01
N GLU A 15 -14.14 -3.08 -14.97
CA GLU A 15 -13.58 -4.01 -13.98
C GLU A 15 -12.09 -4.31 -14.26
N PHE A 16 -11.35 -4.73 -13.22
CA PHE A 16 -9.94 -5.16 -13.39
C PHE A 16 -9.76 -6.34 -14.34
N SER A 17 -10.80 -7.17 -14.52
CA SER A 17 -10.83 -8.27 -15.50
C SER A 17 -10.85 -7.78 -16.96
N GLN A 18 -11.41 -6.59 -17.20
CA GLN A 18 -11.53 -5.99 -18.53
C GLN A 18 -10.30 -5.14 -18.88
N ASP A 19 -9.77 -4.43 -17.88
CA ASP A 19 -8.55 -3.63 -18.00
C ASP A 19 -7.77 -3.73 -16.69
N GLY A 20 -6.62 -4.42 -16.76
CA GLY A 20 -5.83 -4.78 -15.58
C GLY A 20 -5.39 -3.59 -14.73
N LEU A 21 -4.90 -3.88 -13.52
CA LEU A 21 -4.42 -2.86 -12.60
C LEU A 21 -3.28 -2.04 -13.22
N ASN A 22 -3.39 -0.72 -13.15
CA ASN A 22 -2.43 0.23 -13.71
C ASN A 22 -1.81 1.15 -12.64
N GLU A 23 -0.96 2.06 -13.10
CA GLU A 23 -0.23 3.03 -12.28
C GLU A 23 -1.15 3.96 -11.47
N VAL A 24 -2.31 4.35 -12.03
CA VAL A 24 -3.26 5.24 -11.36
C VAL A 24 -4.03 4.50 -10.27
N ASP A 25 -4.42 3.25 -10.52
CA ASP A 25 -5.04 2.40 -9.49
C ASP A 25 -4.09 2.16 -8.32
N SER A 26 -2.82 1.87 -8.61
CA SER A 26 -1.77 1.74 -7.59
C SER A 26 -1.66 3.01 -6.74
N LEU A 27 -1.72 4.19 -7.35
CA LEU A 27 -1.69 5.45 -6.62
C LEU A 27 -2.92 5.61 -5.73
N ILE A 28 -4.10 5.20 -6.19
CA ILE A 28 -5.33 5.18 -5.37
C ILE A 28 -5.14 4.26 -4.16
N PHE A 29 -4.74 3.00 -4.34
CA PHE A 29 -4.48 2.08 -3.23
C PHE A 29 -3.42 2.60 -2.27
N SER A 30 -2.37 3.25 -2.79
CA SER A 30 -1.32 3.86 -1.99
C SER A 30 -1.84 5.02 -1.12
N ASN A 31 -2.81 5.79 -1.61
CA ASN A 31 -3.49 6.82 -0.82
C ASN A 31 -4.45 6.21 0.22
N LEU A 32 -5.19 5.16 -0.15
CA LEU A 32 -6.10 4.46 0.77
C LEU A 32 -5.36 3.72 1.89
N ALA A 33 -4.09 3.33 1.68
CA ALA A 33 -3.25 2.75 2.74
C ALA A 33 -2.96 3.70 3.92
N TYR A 34 -3.28 4.99 3.80
CA TYR A 34 -3.20 5.95 4.91
C TYR A 34 -4.40 5.93 5.85
N LEU A 35 -5.47 5.21 5.49
CA LEU A 35 -6.63 5.02 6.36
C LEU A 35 -6.22 4.30 7.64
N ARG A 36 -6.75 4.77 8.79
CA ARG A 36 -6.64 4.03 10.06
C ARG A 36 -7.73 2.97 10.12
N LEU A 37 -7.33 1.72 9.86
CA LEU A 37 -8.24 0.58 9.77
C LEU A 37 -8.28 -0.26 11.06
N ASP A 38 -7.66 0.23 12.13
CA ASP A 38 -7.59 -0.42 13.43
C ASP A 38 -9.01 -0.68 13.99
N GLY A 39 -9.30 -1.94 14.31
CA GLY A 39 -10.63 -2.35 14.78
C GLY A 39 -11.72 -2.43 13.69
N ILE A 40 -11.40 -2.11 12.43
CA ILE A 40 -12.31 -2.22 11.28
C ILE A 40 -11.93 -3.41 10.41
N VAL A 41 -10.64 -3.54 10.08
CA VAL A 41 -10.10 -4.62 9.24
C VAL A 41 -9.28 -5.57 10.11
N SER A 42 -9.49 -6.88 9.93
CA SER A 42 -8.75 -7.92 10.64
C SER A 42 -7.24 -7.82 10.38
N THR A 43 -6.44 -8.15 11.39
CA THR A 43 -4.97 -8.23 11.26
C THR A 43 -4.49 -9.48 10.55
N GLU A 44 -5.34 -10.50 10.45
CA GLU A 44 -5.08 -11.78 9.81
C GLU A 44 -5.84 -11.90 8.48
N ILE A 45 -5.46 -12.87 7.64
CA ILE A 45 -6.31 -13.31 6.54
C ILE A 45 -7.53 -14.01 7.09
N THR A 46 -8.71 -13.65 6.57
CA THR A 46 -9.99 -14.20 7.01
C THR A 46 -10.89 -14.50 5.83
N ASP A 47 -11.84 -15.43 6.03
CA ASP A 47 -12.91 -15.73 5.06
C ASP A 47 -13.99 -14.63 5.01
N SER A 48 -13.81 -13.54 5.76
CA SER A 48 -14.75 -12.41 5.84
C SER A 48 -14.03 -11.09 5.61
N PRO A 49 -13.45 -10.88 4.41
CA PRO A 49 -12.78 -9.63 4.09
C PRO A 49 -13.80 -8.50 3.96
N ILE A 50 -13.40 -7.26 4.30
CA ILE A 50 -14.33 -6.13 4.39
C ILE A 50 -14.43 -5.42 3.03
N PRO A 51 -15.63 -5.31 2.42
CA PRO A 51 -15.79 -4.59 1.16
C PRO A 51 -15.37 -3.13 1.28
N LEU A 52 -14.71 -2.58 0.25
CA LEU A 52 -14.29 -1.18 0.20
C LEU A 52 -15.48 -0.21 0.41
N ALA A 53 -16.66 -0.58 -0.07
CA ALA A 53 -17.90 0.18 0.15
C ALA A 53 -18.28 0.30 1.63
N GLN A 54 -18.07 -0.75 2.43
CA GLN A 54 -18.34 -0.69 3.88
C GLN A 54 -17.31 0.19 4.61
N ILE A 55 -16.05 0.17 4.17
CA ILE A 55 -15.03 1.11 4.67
C ILE A 55 -15.46 2.55 4.35
N ALA A 56 -15.90 2.83 3.13
CA ALA A 56 -16.40 4.14 2.73
C ALA A 56 -17.61 4.59 3.56
N GLU A 57 -18.56 3.69 3.83
CA GLU A 57 -19.72 3.97 4.68
C GLU A 57 -19.30 4.29 6.12
N HIS A 58 -18.37 3.52 6.68
CA HIS A 58 -17.83 3.75 8.03
C HIS A 58 -17.27 5.17 8.16
N PHE A 59 -16.34 5.53 7.28
CA PHE A 59 -15.70 6.86 7.28
C PHE A 59 -16.62 8.01 6.89
N SER A 60 -17.77 7.73 6.27
CA SER A 60 -18.79 8.76 5.98
C SER A 60 -19.62 9.12 7.21
N LYS A 61 -19.71 8.23 8.19
CA LYS A 61 -20.43 8.45 9.46
C LYS A 61 -19.52 9.01 10.55
N THR A 62 -18.21 8.89 10.40
CA THR A 62 -17.24 9.42 11.36
C THR A 62 -17.05 10.93 11.18
N ASP A 63 -17.03 11.66 12.30
CA ASP A 63 -16.67 13.08 12.29
C ASP A 63 -15.22 13.24 11.80
N PRO A 64 -14.95 13.95 10.68
CA PRO A 64 -13.61 14.12 10.13
C PRO A 64 -12.67 14.92 11.06
N THR A 65 -13.21 15.63 12.05
CA THR A 65 -12.43 16.35 13.07
C THR A 65 -11.98 15.44 14.22
N HIS A 66 -12.50 14.20 14.30
CA HIS A 66 -12.14 13.28 15.37
C HIS A 66 -10.65 12.87 15.26
N PRO A 67 -9.88 12.96 16.35
CA PRO A 67 -8.45 12.66 16.33
C PRO A 67 -8.13 11.20 15.98
N ASP A 68 -9.11 10.28 16.09
CA ASP A 68 -9.01 8.88 15.65
C ASP A 68 -9.57 8.60 14.23
N SER A 69 -10.26 9.57 13.61
CA SER A 69 -10.76 9.47 12.24
C SER A 69 -9.87 10.19 11.22
N SER A 70 -9.04 11.12 11.67
CA SER A 70 -8.19 11.93 10.81
C SER A 70 -7.05 11.11 10.21
N ASN A 71 -7.06 10.92 8.90
CA ASN A 71 -5.88 10.44 8.17
C ASN A 71 -4.74 11.46 8.35
N TYR A 72 -3.50 10.96 8.45
CA TYR A 72 -2.34 11.79 8.76
C TYR A 72 -2.09 12.94 7.77
N TYR A 73 -2.49 12.77 6.50
CA TYR A 73 -2.35 13.78 5.45
C TYR A 73 -3.68 14.01 4.74
N TYR A 74 -4.15 15.26 4.72
CA TYR A 74 -5.35 15.70 4.00
C TYR A 74 -6.57 14.77 4.16
N PRO A 75 -7.09 14.58 5.38
CA PRO A 75 -8.16 13.63 5.68
C PRO A 75 -9.39 13.78 4.78
N GLU A 76 -9.79 15.02 4.50
CA GLU A 76 -10.89 15.33 3.59
C GLU A 76 -10.69 14.79 2.16
N LYS A 77 -9.48 14.91 1.62
CA LYS A 77 -9.17 14.44 0.26
C LYS A 77 -9.16 12.92 0.20
N ILE A 78 -8.57 12.25 1.19
CA ILE A 78 -8.53 10.78 1.25
C ILE A 78 -9.95 10.22 1.48
N ASN A 79 -10.74 10.83 2.36
CA ASN A 79 -12.12 10.42 2.59
C ASN A 79 -12.99 10.63 1.33
N LYS A 80 -12.80 11.74 0.62
CA LYS A 80 -13.44 11.96 -0.69
C LYS A 80 -13.00 10.90 -1.71
N LEU A 81 -11.70 10.62 -1.81
CA LEU A 81 -11.17 9.60 -2.72
C LEU A 81 -11.74 8.21 -2.41
N LEU A 82 -11.80 7.83 -1.13
CA LEU A 82 -12.40 6.58 -0.67
C LEU A 82 -13.86 6.46 -1.13
N ARG A 83 -14.68 7.49 -0.90
CA ARG A 83 -16.09 7.50 -1.32
C ARG A 83 -16.25 7.39 -2.84
N GLU A 84 -15.49 8.17 -3.61
CA GLU A 84 -15.59 8.12 -5.07
C GLU A 84 -15.10 6.78 -5.62
N THR A 85 -14.00 6.24 -5.09
CA THR A 85 -13.45 4.93 -5.49
C THR A 85 -14.45 3.82 -5.23
N ALA A 86 -15.04 3.78 -4.04
CA ALA A 86 -16.02 2.77 -3.65
C ALA A 86 -17.30 2.76 -4.50
N ASN A 87 -17.62 3.88 -5.15
CA ASN A 87 -18.81 4.01 -6.01
C ASN A 87 -18.54 3.64 -7.48
N THR A 88 -17.34 3.18 -7.82
CA THR A 88 -17.00 2.79 -9.19
C THR A 88 -17.21 1.29 -9.43
N LYS A 89 -17.51 0.91 -10.67
CA LYS A 89 -17.55 -0.51 -11.07
C LYS A 89 -16.17 -1.14 -10.99
N ARG A 90 -15.10 -0.37 -11.23
CA ARG A 90 -13.72 -0.83 -11.18
C ARG A 90 -13.30 -1.39 -9.83
N PHE A 91 -13.71 -0.73 -8.73
CA PHE A 91 -13.29 -1.10 -7.39
C PHE A 91 -14.42 -1.77 -6.57
N LYS A 92 -15.56 -2.10 -7.19
CA LYS A 92 -16.73 -2.67 -6.49
C LYS A 92 -16.44 -3.99 -5.76
N GLU A 93 -15.57 -4.83 -6.34
CA GLU A 93 -15.21 -6.16 -5.80
C GLU A 93 -13.98 -6.08 -4.88
N VAL A 94 -13.50 -4.88 -4.56
CA VAL A 94 -12.32 -4.74 -3.70
C VAL A 94 -12.70 -4.98 -2.25
N HIS A 95 -11.99 -5.91 -1.62
CA HIS A 95 -12.12 -6.17 -0.18
C HIS A 95 -10.77 -6.04 0.54
N LEU A 96 -10.81 -5.56 1.77
CA LEU A 96 -9.64 -5.33 2.62
C LEU A 96 -9.50 -6.43 3.66
N LEU A 97 -8.26 -6.87 3.88
CA LEU A 97 -7.90 -7.85 4.91
C LEU A 97 -6.44 -7.68 5.36
N ALA A 98 -6.08 -8.40 6.43
CA ALA A 98 -4.74 -8.44 7.02
C ALA A 98 -4.09 -7.07 7.27
N TYR A 99 -4.84 -6.12 7.82
CA TYR A 99 -4.31 -4.80 8.15
C TYR A 99 -3.33 -4.87 9.33
N MET A 100 -2.14 -4.31 9.17
CA MET A 100 -1.13 -4.21 10.21
C MET A 100 -0.77 -2.74 10.43
N ASN A 101 -0.66 -2.33 11.69
CA ASN A 101 -0.20 -0.99 12.08
C ASN A 101 0.68 -1.12 13.33
N ARG A 102 1.94 -0.67 13.24
CA ARG A 102 2.93 -0.73 14.30
C ARG A 102 3.61 0.61 14.43
N LEU A 103 3.58 1.15 15.65
CA LEU A 103 4.24 2.39 16.02
C LEU A 103 4.99 2.19 17.34
N ASP A 104 6.31 2.36 17.32
CA ASP A 104 7.14 2.29 18.53
C ASP A 104 8.19 3.41 18.51
N TYR A 105 8.06 4.34 19.45
CA TYR A 105 8.94 5.49 19.60
C TYR A 105 10.34 5.13 20.11
N LYS A 106 10.49 4.04 20.87
CA LYS A 106 11.78 3.64 21.47
C LYS A 106 12.74 3.16 20.39
N CYS A 107 12.26 2.30 19.50
CA CYS A 107 13.05 1.78 18.40
C CYS A 107 12.89 2.56 17.09
N SER A 108 12.14 3.68 17.10
CA SER A 108 11.88 4.52 15.92
C SER A 108 11.24 3.72 14.78
N ASN A 109 10.21 2.93 15.11
CA ASN A 109 9.50 2.06 14.17
C ASN A 109 8.18 2.68 13.77
N GLN A 110 7.94 2.80 12.47
CA GLN A 110 6.62 3.08 11.90
C GLN A 110 6.37 2.16 10.71
N PHE A 111 5.40 1.27 10.82
CA PHE A 111 5.05 0.33 9.77
C PHE A 111 3.54 0.17 9.69
N SER A 112 3.00 0.21 8.48
CA SER A 112 1.62 -0.17 8.23
C SER A 112 1.44 -0.75 6.84
N ALA A 113 0.61 -1.79 6.74
CA ALA A 113 0.30 -2.47 5.50
C ALA A 113 -1.14 -2.97 5.50
N VAL A 114 -1.73 -3.11 4.31
CA VAL A 114 -3.06 -3.68 4.10
C VAL A 114 -3.12 -4.42 2.77
N VAL A 115 -3.92 -5.47 2.70
CA VAL A 115 -4.20 -6.19 1.46
C VAL A 115 -5.53 -5.72 0.88
N PHE A 116 -5.53 -5.35 -0.39
CA PHE A 116 -6.73 -5.17 -1.21
C PHE A 116 -6.86 -6.35 -2.17
N THR A 117 -7.88 -7.18 -2.00
CA THR A 117 -8.21 -8.24 -2.97
C THR A 117 -8.91 -7.61 -4.17
N LEU A 118 -8.59 -8.05 -5.38
CA LEU A 118 -9.10 -7.46 -6.64
C LEU A 118 -10.07 -8.39 -7.38
N GLY A 119 -10.31 -9.59 -6.84
CA GLY A 119 -10.91 -10.71 -7.56
C GLY A 119 -9.91 -11.44 -8.47
N ASN A 120 -10.33 -12.56 -9.07
CA ASN A 120 -9.54 -13.36 -10.03
C ASN A 120 -8.13 -13.73 -9.53
N ASP A 121 -8.00 -14.12 -8.26
CA ASP A 121 -6.73 -14.52 -7.65
C ASP A 121 -5.63 -13.45 -7.72
N HIS A 122 -6.04 -12.17 -7.73
CA HIS A 122 -5.14 -11.03 -7.66
C HIS A 122 -5.35 -10.21 -6.39
N SER A 123 -4.25 -9.81 -5.78
CA SER A 123 -4.25 -8.91 -4.62
C SER A 123 -3.26 -7.76 -4.79
N TYR A 124 -3.52 -6.64 -4.14
CA TYR A 124 -2.60 -5.51 -4.03
C TYR A 124 -2.22 -5.32 -2.57
N ILE A 125 -0.95 -5.52 -2.25
CA ILE A 125 -0.41 -5.30 -0.91
C ILE A 125 0.14 -3.88 -0.86
N ALA A 126 -0.55 -3.02 -0.09
CA ALA A 126 -0.22 -1.61 0.02
C ALA A 126 0.53 -1.33 1.33
N PHE A 127 1.63 -0.59 1.25
CA PHE A 127 2.35 -0.07 2.41
C PHE A 127 2.06 1.40 2.60
N ARG A 128 1.76 1.80 3.85
CA ARG A 128 1.61 3.21 4.20
C ARG A 128 2.97 3.91 4.17
N GLY A 129 2.99 5.13 3.66
CA GLY A 129 4.14 6.01 3.86
C GLY A 129 4.29 6.49 5.30
N THR A 130 5.16 7.47 5.49
CA THR A 130 5.38 8.08 6.80
C THR A 130 4.12 8.77 7.27
N ASP A 131 3.81 8.66 8.55
CA ASP A 131 2.75 9.41 9.22
C ASP A 131 3.33 10.64 9.95
N ASN A 132 2.51 11.38 10.70
CA ASN A 132 2.98 12.58 11.42
C ASN A 132 3.79 12.26 12.69
N SER A 133 4.15 10.99 12.94
CA SER A 133 4.91 10.62 14.13
C SER A 133 6.40 10.96 14.01
N ILE A 134 7.00 11.41 15.11
CA ILE A 134 8.45 11.63 15.20
C ILE A 134 9.21 10.32 14.95
N ALA A 135 8.65 9.17 15.35
CA ALA A 135 9.21 7.86 15.07
C ALA A 135 9.34 7.60 13.56
N GLY A 136 8.28 7.87 12.79
CA GLY A 136 8.28 7.73 11.34
C GLY A 136 9.30 8.65 10.65
N TRP A 137 9.34 9.92 11.05
CA TRP A 137 10.34 10.86 10.53
C TRP A 137 11.78 10.44 10.87
N LYS A 138 12.03 10.00 12.11
CA LYS A 138 13.34 9.50 12.53
C LYS A 138 13.76 8.28 11.72
N GLU A 139 12.86 7.34 11.47
CA GLU A 139 13.15 6.17 10.64
C GLU A 139 13.49 6.56 9.20
N ASN A 140 12.79 7.53 8.60
CA ASN A 140 13.11 8.03 7.27
C ASN A 140 14.55 8.55 7.17
N PHE A 141 15.03 9.26 8.21
CA PHE A 141 16.43 9.69 8.24
C PHE A 141 17.38 8.50 8.30
N LEU A 142 17.09 7.49 9.13
CA LEU A 142 17.89 6.27 9.20
C LEU A 142 18.00 5.56 7.85
N MET A 143 16.93 5.55 7.04
CA MET A 143 16.92 4.94 5.70
C MET A 143 17.95 5.54 4.73
N SER A 144 18.44 6.75 4.97
CA SER A 144 19.44 7.40 4.10
C SER A 144 20.87 6.91 4.30
N PHE A 145 21.17 6.24 5.41
CA PHE A 145 22.53 5.78 5.75
C PHE A 145 22.59 4.41 6.42
N THR A 146 21.46 3.77 6.68
CA THR A 146 21.38 2.40 7.22
C THR A 146 21.03 1.45 6.08
N GLU A 147 21.69 0.29 6.02
CA GLU A 147 21.42 -0.72 5.00
C GLU A 147 19.99 -1.27 5.07
N GLU A 148 19.46 -1.39 6.29
CA GLU A 148 18.12 -1.91 6.54
C GLU A 148 17.51 -1.28 7.80
N VAL A 149 16.31 -0.71 7.65
CA VAL A 149 15.50 -0.22 8.78
C VAL A 149 14.46 -1.25 9.25
N LEU A 150 13.87 -1.04 10.43
CA LEU A 150 12.95 -2.01 11.00
C LEU A 150 11.66 -2.15 10.16
N ALA A 151 11.14 -1.06 9.62
CA ALA A 151 10.00 -1.10 8.71
C ALA A 151 10.25 -1.95 7.45
N GLN A 152 11.49 -1.98 6.93
CA GLN A 152 11.88 -2.81 5.78
C GLN A 152 11.86 -4.31 6.15
N LYS A 153 12.43 -4.68 7.30
CA LYS A 153 12.34 -6.04 7.86
C LYS A 153 10.89 -6.48 8.06
N GLN A 154 10.07 -5.57 8.57
CA GLN A 154 8.64 -5.82 8.80
C GLN A 154 7.88 -5.98 7.49
N ALA A 155 8.21 -5.20 6.45
CA ALA A 155 7.62 -5.35 5.12
C ALA A 155 7.91 -6.73 4.52
N VAL A 156 9.17 -7.19 4.57
CA VAL A 156 9.56 -8.53 4.10
C VAL A 156 8.84 -9.62 4.88
N SER A 157 8.82 -9.52 6.21
CA SER A 157 8.17 -10.50 7.08
C SER A 157 6.67 -10.57 6.84
N TYR A 158 6.02 -9.41 6.69
CA TYR A 158 4.60 -9.29 6.40
C TYR A 158 4.25 -9.92 5.05
N VAL A 159 4.96 -9.58 3.97
CA VAL A 159 4.67 -10.16 2.64
C VAL A 159 4.89 -11.67 2.64
N ASN A 160 5.97 -12.17 3.24
CA ASN A 160 6.19 -13.61 3.34
C ASN A 160 5.08 -14.31 4.14
N HIS A 161 4.58 -13.69 5.21
CA HIS A 161 3.51 -14.25 6.02
C HIS A 161 2.19 -14.30 5.24
N ILE A 162 1.76 -13.16 4.69
CA ILE A 162 0.53 -13.00 3.93
C ILE A 162 0.54 -13.86 2.66
N ALA A 163 1.67 -13.93 1.95
CA ALA A 163 1.77 -14.76 0.74
C ALA A 163 1.61 -16.26 1.02
N ASN A 164 1.91 -16.77 2.23
CA ASN A 164 1.66 -18.19 2.52
C ASN A 164 0.17 -18.52 2.66
N GLN A 165 -0.68 -17.50 2.86
CA GLN A 165 -2.12 -17.64 3.10
C GLN A 165 -2.96 -17.10 1.94
N LEU A 166 -2.43 -16.14 1.16
CA LEU A 166 -3.06 -15.70 -0.07
C LEU A 166 -2.82 -16.72 -1.19
N ASP A 167 -3.86 -16.97 -1.97
CA ASP A 167 -3.74 -17.64 -3.25
C ASP A 167 -3.36 -16.66 -4.38
N GLY A 168 -2.97 -17.19 -5.53
CA GLY A 168 -2.79 -16.41 -6.74
C GLY A 168 -1.54 -15.52 -6.78
N THR A 169 -1.62 -14.39 -7.46
CA THR A 169 -0.50 -13.47 -7.67
C THR A 169 -0.82 -12.09 -7.10
N PHE A 170 0.20 -11.29 -6.82
CA PHE A 170 -0.04 -10.00 -6.17
C PHE A 170 0.87 -8.89 -6.68
N TYR A 171 0.38 -7.68 -6.46
CA TYR A 171 1.08 -6.43 -6.66
C TYR A 171 1.59 -5.93 -5.32
N LEU A 172 2.73 -5.25 -5.33
CA LEU A 172 3.20 -4.49 -4.17
C LEU A 172 3.18 -3.01 -4.51
N GLY A 173 2.88 -2.15 -3.55
CA GLY A 173 3.16 -0.74 -3.74
C GLY A 173 2.87 0.15 -2.56
N GLY A 174 3.17 1.41 -2.73
CA GLY A 174 2.96 2.42 -1.71
C GLY A 174 3.43 3.79 -2.18
N HIS A 175 3.11 4.80 -1.38
CA HIS A 175 3.55 6.17 -1.59
C HIS A 175 4.65 6.56 -0.59
N SER A 176 5.59 7.39 -1.02
CA SER A 176 6.71 7.88 -0.20
C SER A 176 7.47 6.70 0.43
N LYS A 177 7.67 6.67 1.74
CA LYS A 177 8.26 5.53 2.45
C LYS A 177 7.63 4.19 2.06
N GLY A 178 6.30 4.13 1.84
CA GLY A 178 5.60 2.92 1.44
C GLY A 178 6.05 2.38 0.08
N GLY A 179 6.44 3.25 -0.86
CA GLY A 179 7.01 2.85 -2.14
C GLY A 179 8.38 2.18 -1.97
N ASN A 180 9.20 2.71 -1.05
CA ASN A 180 10.47 2.09 -0.68
C ASN A 180 10.25 0.71 -0.01
N LEU A 181 9.31 0.61 0.93
CA LEU A 181 8.98 -0.66 1.58
C LEU A 181 8.51 -1.71 0.57
N ALA A 182 7.71 -1.32 -0.42
CA ALA A 182 7.24 -2.22 -1.47
C ALA A 182 8.37 -2.81 -2.30
N VAL A 183 9.31 -1.97 -2.75
CA VAL A 183 10.47 -2.41 -3.54
C VAL A 183 11.44 -3.22 -2.69
N TYR A 184 11.70 -2.80 -1.45
CA TYR A 184 12.57 -3.54 -0.53
C TYR A 184 12.00 -4.93 -0.22
N ALA A 185 10.70 -5.01 0.09
CA ALA A 185 10.03 -6.28 0.34
C ALA A 185 10.10 -7.18 -0.89
N GLY A 186 9.76 -6.69 -2.08
CA GLY A 186 9.82 -7.47 -3.30
C GLY A 186 11.21 -8.01 -3.63
N ALA A 187 12.27 -7.28 -3.28
CA ALA A 187 13.65 -7.73 -3.47
C ALA A 187 14.09 -8.82 -2.48
N ASN A 188 13.52 -8.84 -1.26
CA ASN A 188 14.05 -9.63 -0.14
C ASN A 188 13.10 -10.72 0.41
N VAL A 189 11.88 -10.86 -0.14
CA VAL A 189 10.99 -11.99 0.15
C VAL A 189 11.56 -13.31 -0.38
N LYS A 190 11.00 -14.43 0.09
CA LYS A 190 11.43 -15.76 -0.36
C LYS A 190 11.26 -15.91 -1.89
N PRO A 191 12.11 -16.69 -2.58
CA PRO A 191 12.05 -16.83 -4.04
C PRO A 191 10.66 -17.21 -4.58
N GLU A 192 9.99 -18.18 -3.95
CA GLU A 192 8.64 -18.63 -4.34
C GLU A 192 7.57 -17.55 -4.16
N VAL A 193 7.77 -16.64 -3.21
CA VAL A 193 6.91 -15.46 -3.00
C VAL A 193 7.24 -14.38 -4.04
N GLN A 194 8.52 -14.18 -4.35
CA GLN A 194 9.00 -13.22 -5.35
C GLN A 194 8.48 -13.53 -6.76
N ASP A 195 8.36 -14.82 -7.11
CA ASP A 195 7.83 -15.27 -8.40
C ASP A 195 6.36 -14.89 -8.60
N ARG A 196 5.58 -14.81 -7.51
CA ARG A 196 4.17 -14.43 -7.51
C ARG A 196 3.92 -12.92 -7.60
N ILE A 197 4.97 -12.11 -7.50
CA ILE A 197 4.88 -10.65 -7.67
C ILE A 197 4.70 -10.33 -9.15
N LEU A 198 3.59 -9.67 -9.52
CA LEU A 198 3.35 -9.21 -10.89
C LEU A 198 4.07 -7.91 -11.19
N LYS A 199 3.93 -6.92 -10.29
CA LYS A 199 4.48 -5.58 -10.46
C LYS A 199 4.64 -4.91 -9.10
N ILE A 200 5.62 -4.02 -9.01
CA ILE A 200 5.91 -3.25 -7.80
C ILE A 200 5.82 -1.78 -8.15
N PHE A 201 4.98 -1.03 -7.45
CA PHE A 201 4.79 0.41 -7.70
C PHE A 201 5.37 1.24 -6.55
N SER A 202 6.36 2.06 -6.88
CA SER A 202 6.94 3.04 -5.95
C SER A 202 6.48 4.44 -6.36
N ASN A 203 5.46 4.95 -5.67
CA ASN A 203 4.92 6.29 -5.93
C ASN A 203 5.68 7.31 -5.08
N ASP A 204 6.55 8.10 -5.71
CA ASP A 204 7.40 9.12 -5.06
C ASP A 204 8.23 8.54 -3.89
N GLY A 205 8.65 7.28 -4.01
CA GLY A 205 9.41 6.60 -2.97
C GLY A 205 10.90 6.97 -3.00
N PRO A 206 11.56 7.09 -1.83
CA PRO A 206 12.99 7.34 -1.78
C PRO A 206 13.77 6.15 -2.36
N GLY A 207 14.93 6.45 -2.95
CA GLY A 207 15.82 5.44 -3.51
C GLY A 207 16.48 4.54 -2.47
N PHE A 208 17.45 3.75 -2.92
CA PHE A 208 18.16 2.78 -2.10
C PHE A 208 19.68 3.03 -2.15
N LEU A 209 20.37 2.58 -1.10
CA LEU A 209 21.83 2.48 -1.12
C LEU A 209 22.29 1.51 -2.21
N ALA A 210 23.49 1.73 -2.76
CA ALA A 210 24.06 0.92 -3.83
C ALA A 210 24.07 -0.59 -3.48
N SER A 211 24.39 -0.93 -2.23
CA SER A 211 24.40 -2.32 -1.74
C SER A 211 23.06 -3.04 -1.93
N VAL A 212 21.93 -2.33 -1.78
CA VAL A 212 20.60 -2.88 -2.00
C VAL A 212 20.31 -3.02 -3.50
N VAL A 213 20.66 -2.02 -4.31
CA VAL A 213 20.43 -2.03 -5.77
C VAL A 213 21.27 -3.12 -6.46
N GLU A 214 22.48 -3.37 -5.95
CA GLU A 214 23.41 -4.38 -6.46
C GLU A 214 23.09 -5.81 -5.99
N SER A 215 22.15 -5.96 -5.06
CA SER A 215 21.73 -7.27 -4.56
C SER A 215 21.06 -8.11 -5.65
N GLU A 216 21.26 -9.43 -5.59
CA GLU A 216 20.64 -10.37 -6.54
C GLU A 216 19.11 -10.32 -6.48
N GLY A 217 18.55 -10.12 -5.28
CA GLY A 217 17.11 -9.97 -5.08
C GLY A 217 16.53 -8.75 -5.82
N TYR A 218 17.19 -7.61 -5.74
CA TYR A 218 16.77 -6.40 -6.45
C TYR A 218 16.89 -6.56 -7.96
N LYS A 219 18.01 -7.09 -8.46
CA LYS A 219 18.21 -7.34 -9.90
C LYS A 219 17.08 -8.20 -10.49
N LYS A 220 16.66 -9.25 -9.77
CA LYS A 220 15.56 -10.13 -10.18
C LYS A 220 14.22 -9.41 -10.33
N ILE A 221 13.91 -8.44 -9.47
CA ILE A 221 12.63 -7.71 -9.52
C ILE A 221 12.69 -6.39 -10.29
N SER A 222 13.86 -5.92 -10.68
CA SER A 222 14.06 -4.60 -11.31
C SER A 222 13.12 -4.34 -12.49
N HIS A 223 12.89 -5.34 -13.34
CA HIS A 223 11.97 -5.26 -14.48
C HIS A 223 10.48 -5.20 -14.10
N LYS A 224 10.13 -5.61 -12.87
CA LYS A 224 8.79 -5.54 -12.27
C LYS A 224 8.54 -4.20 -11.57
N VAL A 225 9.58 -3.39 -11.31
CA VAL A 225 9.45 -2.11 -10.59
C VAL A 225 9.02 -0.98 -11.53
N LYS A 226 7.98 -0.25 -11.15
CA LYS A 226 7.62 1.06 -11.72
C LYS A 226 7.81 2.13 -10.66
N SER A 227 8.83 2.96 -10.87
CA SER A 227 9.04 4.17 -10.08
C SER A 227 8.35 5.34 -10.76
N ILE A 228 7.47 6.03 -10.03
CA ILE A 228 6.71 7.18 -10.51
C ILE A 228 7.12 8.38 -9.67
N ILE A 229 7.77 9.36 -10.29
CA ILE A 229 8.29 10.57 -9.62
C ILE A 229 7.55 11.78 -10.21
N PRO A 230 7.04 12.72 -9.39
CA PRO A 230 6.44 13.95 -9.88
C PRO A 230 7.40 14.72 -10.81
N LYS A 231 6.87 15.24 -11.92
CA LYS A 231 7.60 16.17 -12.79
C LYS A 231 7.30 17.60 -12.34
N SER A 232 8.36 18.37 -12.08
CA SER A 232 8.30 19.81 -11.83
C SER A 232 8.10 20.59 -13.13
#